data_AF-A0A4U0YIN1-F1
#
_entry.id   AF-A0A4U0YIN1-F1
#
_cell.length_a   1.000
_cell.length_b   1.000
_cell.length_c   1.000
_cell.angle_alpha   90.00
_cell.angle_beta   90.00
_cell.angle_gamma   90.00
#
_symmetry.space_group_name_H-M   'P 1'
#
loop_
_entity.id
_entity.type
_entity.pdbx_description
1 polymer ?
#
loop_
_entity_poly.entity_id
_entity_poly.type
_entity_poly.pdbx_seq_one_letter_code
_entity_poly.pdbx_strand_id
1 'polypeptide(L)' 'KHLYVGIMSGTSLDGIDIALTSFSPSAPRATLLGATCMPFPPRITSRSARTLPTRSG' A
#
# COMPACT_ATOMS: atom_id res chain seq x y z
N LYS A 1 22.17 9.70 1.72
CA LYS A 1 21.15 8.80 1.15
C LYS A 1 20.04 8.66 2.19
N HIS A 2 18.79 8.85 1.80
CA HIS A 2 17.65 8.73 2.70
C HIS A 2 16.83 7.50 2.31
N LEU A 3 16.41 6.71 3.30
CA LEU A 3 15.59 5.53 3.12
C LEU A 3 14.16 5.85 3.56
N TYR A 4 13.19 5.45 2.73
CA TYR A 4 11.77 5.66 2.97
C TYR A 4 11.01 4.37 2.72
N VAL A 5 10.00 4.13 3.55
CA VAL A 5 9.05 3.03 3.35
C VAL A 5 7.73 3.65 2.91
N GLY A 6 7.33 3.35 1.68
CA GLY A 6 5.99 3.66 1.18
C GLY A 6 5.02 2.56 1.61
N ILE A 7 3.87 2.94 2.16
CA ILE A 7 2.81 2.02 2.55
C ILE A 7 1.53 2.48 1.85
N MET A 8 0.89 1.58 1.10
CA MET A 8 -0.34 1.86 0.37
C MET A 8 -1.35 0.73 0.60
N SER A 9 -2.62 1.07 0.78
CA SER A 9 -3.74 0.13 0.71
C SER A 9 -4.69 0.60 -0.38
N GLY A 10 -4.90 -0.21 -1.40
CA GLY A 10 -5.87 0.07 -2.46
C GLY A 10 -7.32 0.02 -1.96
N THR A 11 -8.26 0.46 -2.81
CA THR A 11 -9.70 0.37 -2.53
C THR A 11 -10.26 -1.05 -2.64
N SER A 12 -9.48 -1.98 -3.20
CA SER A 12 -9.76 -3.41 -3.32
C SER A 12 -9.82 -4.14 -1.97
N LEU A 13 -9.27 -3.55 -0.90
CA LEU A 13 -9.24 -4.15 0.45
C LEU A 13 -8.63 -5.57 0.47
N ASP A 14 -7.70 -5.87 -0.43
CA ASP A 14 -7.02 -7.15 -0.59
C ASP A 14 -5.68 -7.23 0.16
N GLY A 15 -5.02 -6.09 0.36
CA GLY A 15 -3.80 -6.04 1.17
C GLY A 15 -3.17 -4.67 1.28
N ILE A 16 -1.95 -4.70 1.79
CA ILE A 16 -1.05 -3.55 1.96
C ILE A 16 0.17 -3.78 1.08
N ASP A 17 0.45 -2.82 0.21
CA ASP A 17 1.69 -2.74 -0.55
C ASP A 17 2.73 -1.96 0.23
N ILE A 18 3.93 -2.52 0.34
CA ILE A 18 5.06 -1.93 1.05
C ILE A 18 6.25 -1.83 0.09
N ALA A 19 6.83 -0.65 -0.04
CA ALA A 19 8.01 -0.40 -0.88
C ALA A 19 9.12 0.30 -0.08
N LEU A 20 10.31 -0.30 -0.03
CA LEU A 20 11.51 0.35 0.50
C LEU A 20 12.23 1.08 -0.63
N THR A 21 12.41 2.38 -0.48
CA THR A 21 12.99 3.26 -1.51
C THR A 21 14.15 4.06 -0.95
N SER A 22 15.13 4.34 -1.81
CA SER A 22 16.22 5.27 -1.53
C SER A 22 16.09 6.52 -2.38
N PHE A 23 16.24 7.68 -1.75
CA PHE A 23 16.34 8.97 -2.41
C PHE A 23 17.73 9.58 -2.15
N SER A 24 18.29 10.15 -3.20
CA SER A 24 19.54 10.90 -3.15
C SER A 24 19.28 12.35 -3.52
N PRO A 25 19.76 13.34 -2.75
CA PRO A 25 19.65 14.75 -3.13
C PRO A 25 20.30 15.05 -4.50
N SER A 26 21.30 14.25 -4.87
CA SER A 26 22.04 14.39 -6.13
C SER A 26 21.36 13.78 -7.34
N ALA A 27 20.24 13.07 -7.19
CA ALA A 27 19.53 12.44 -8.29
C ALA A 27 18.01 12.57 -8.11
N PRO A 28 17.26 13.08 -9.11
CA PRO A 28 15.82 13.30 -8.99
C PRO A 28 14.99 12.00 -9.03
N ARG A 29 15.63 10.83 -8.97
CA ARG A 29 14.98 9.52 -9.15
C ARG A 29 15.05 8.69 -7.87
N ALA A 30 13.91 8.13 -7.47
CA ALA A 30 13.84 7.14 -6.42
C ALA A 30 14.41 5.80 -6.91
N THR A 31 15.19 5.13 -6.07
CA THR A 31 15.63 3.75 -6.32
C THR A 31 14.80 2.80 -5.45
N LEU A 32 14.11 1.84 -6.06
CA LEU A 32 13.42 0.78 -5.34
C LEU A 32 14.45 -0.23 -4.84
N LEU A 33 14.47 -0.47 -3.53
CA LEU A 33 15.37 -1.43 -2.88
C LEU A 33 14.67 -2.77 -2.61
N GLY A 34 13.35 -2.75 -2.43
CA GLY A 34 12.54 -3.95 -2.23
C GLY A 34 11.06 -3.61 -2.11
N ALA A 35 10.21 -4.60 -2.37
CA ALA A 35 8.77 -4.48 -2.22
C ALA A 35 8.18 -5.78 -1.69
N THR A 36 7.08 -5.68 -0.95
CA THR A 36 6.28 -6.82 -0.51
C THR A 36 4.80 -6.45 -0.40
N CYS A 37 3.94 -7.42 -0.62
CA CYS A 37 2.49 -7.29 -0.48
C CYS A 37 2.04 -8.14 0.71
N MET A 38 1.43 -7.50 1.69
CA MET A 38 0.91 -8.15 2.89
C MET A 38 -0.62 -8.28 2.76
N PRO A 39 -1.16 -9.49 2.59
CA PRO A 39 -2.61 -9.66 2.48
C PRO A 39 -3.29 -9.25 3.78
N PHE A 40 -4.46 -8.63 3.66
CA PHE A 40 -5.24 -8.28 4.83
C PHE A 40 -5.75 -9.53 5.55
N PRO A 41 -5.72 -9.58 6.90
CA PRO A 41 -6.33 -10.69 7.61
C PRO A 41 -7.85 -10.72 7.35
N PRO A 42 -8.48 -11.92 7.23
CA PRO A 42 -9.89 -12.07 6.81
C PRO A 42 -10.91 -11.26 7.65
N ARG A 43 -10.53 -10.91 8.87
CA ARG A 43 -11.37 -10.17 9.82
C ARG A 43 -11.56 -8.69 9.46
N ILE A 44 -10.66 -8.09 8.68
CA ILE A 44 -10.73 -6.66 8.33
C ILE A 44 -11.53 -6.42 7.04
N THR A 45 -11.43 -7.35 6.08
CA THR A 45 -12.11 -7.27 4.78
C THR A 45 -13.63 -7.34 4.94
N SER A 46 -14.11 -8.19 5.85
CA SER A 46 -15.53 -8.36 6.19
C SER A 46 -16.18 -7.18 6.95
N ARG A 47 -15.38 -6.27 7.52
CA ARG A 47 -15.87 -5.06 8.21
C ARG A 47 -15.91 -3.86 7.28
N SER A 48 -14.88 -3.66 6.46
CA SER A 48 -14.80 -2.53 5.53
C SER A 48 -15.78 -2.64 4.36
N ALA A 49 -16.03 -3.85 3.84
CA ALA A 49 -17.03 -4.10 2.78
C ALA A 49 -18.47 -3.68 3.17
N ARG A 50 -18.75 -3.60 4.47
CA ARG A 50 -20.09 -3.25 5.00
C ARG A 50 -20.36 -1.75 5.03
N THR A 51 -19.32 -0.94 4.97
CA THR A 51 -19.37 0.53 5.01
C THR A 51 -19.17 1.18 3.64
N LEU A 52 -18.79 0.42 2.62
CA LEU A 52 -18.81 0.93 1.25
C LEU A 52 -20.28 1.07 0.80
N PRO A 53 -20.68 2.22 0.22
CA PRO A 53 -22.02 2.38 -0.32
C PRO A 53 -22.24 1.30 -1.38
N THR A 54 -23.18 0.40 -1.13
CA THR A 54 -23.67 -0.52 -2.14
C THR A 54 -24.25 0.34 -3.25
N ARG A 55 -23.66 0.29 -4.46
CA ARG A 55 -24.27 0.86 -5.65
C ARG A 55 -25.62 0.17 -5.85
N SER A 56 -26.70 0.83 -5.44
CA SER A 56 -28.04 0.56 -5.94
C SER A 56 -28.02 1.00 -7.40
N GLY A 57 -27.99 0.01 -8.29
CA GLY A 57 -28.30 0.20 -9.71
C GLY A 57 -29.78 0.50 -9.90
#